data_AF-A0A7S3MF82-F1
#
_entry.id   AF-A0A7S3MF82-F1
#
_cell.length_a   1.000
_cell.length_b   1.000
_cell.length_c   1.000
_cell.angle_alpha   90.00
_cell.angle_beta   90.00
_cell.angle_gamma   90.00
#
_symmetry.space_group_name_H-M   'P 1'
#
loop_
_entity.id
_entity.type
_entity.pdbx_description
1 polymer ?
#
loop_
_entity_poly.entity_id
_entity_poly.type
_entity_poly.pdbx_seq_one_letter_code
_entity_poly.pdbx_strand_id
1 'polypeptide(L)'
;MAKQMDITADVVGKFCSLGVVTSTQWQNCHIVIKDRFFRVYPSQHAAETNPHDPQLEIPLDKDFRSSSWKRKEYCEVTNDKKDFFCFYIEQSGMFGYSRLFKIGCSDIALVEKIIRCVEANTTNATP
;
A
#
# COMPACT_ATOMS: atom_id res chain seq x y z
N MET A 1 16.63 -9.81 -16.39
CA MET A 1 15.22 -9.61 -15.95
C MET A 1 15.23 -9.45 -14.45
N ALA A 2 14.74 -8.32 -13.92
CA ALA A 2 14.56 -8.20 -12.47
C ALA A 2 13.38 -9.09 -12.05
N LYS A 3 13.52 -9.79 -10.92
CA LYS A 3 12.55 -10.79 -10.47
C LYS A 3 11.29 -10.10 -9.92
N GLN A 4 10.12 -10.41 -10.48
CA GLN A 4 8.84 -10.03 -9.89
C GLN A 4 8.76 -10.59 -8.46
N MET A 5 8.22 -9.79 -7.54
CA MET A 5 8.06 -10.18 -6.14
C MET A 5 6.59 -10.19 -5.78
N ASP A 6 6.20 -11.16 -4.96
CA ASP A 6 4.87 -11.22 -4.39
C ASP A 6 4.96 -11.05 -2.87
N ILE A 7 3.98 -10.38 -2.28
CA ILE A 7 3.84 -10.28 -0.83
C ILE A 7 2.37 -10.21 -0.43
N THR A 8 2.05 -10.85 0.69
CA THR A 8 0.82 -10.63 1.44
C THR A 8 1.19 -10.12 2.83
N ALA A 9 0.41 -9.18 3.37
CA ALA A 9 0.67 -8.63 4.70
C ALA A 9 -0.57 -7.98 5.30
N ASP A 10 -0.71 -8.10 6.61
CA ASP A 10 -1.65 -7.27 7.37
C ASP A 10 -1.00 -5.93 7.71
N VAL A 11 -1.70 -4.85 7.42
CA VAL A 11 -1.26 -3.47 7.64
C VAL A 11 -2.41 -2.61 8.12
N VAL A 12 -2.11 -1.41 8.60
CA VAL A 12 -3.13 -0.38 8.76
C VAL A 12 -3.16 0.53 7.54
N GLY A 13 -4.35 0.82 7.04
CA GLY A 13 -4.56 1.55 5.80
C GLY A 13 -5.45 2.79 5.96
N LYS A 14 -5.27 3.76 5.08
CA LYS A 14 -6.20 4.88 4.87
C LYS A 14 -6.38 5.12 3.37
N PHE A 15 -7.64 5.23 2.93
CA PHE A 15 -7.97 5.53 1.55
C PHE A 15 -7.74 7.02 1.24
N CYS A 16 -7.30 7.29 0.02
CA CYS A 16 -7.16 8.63 -0.50
C CYS A 16 -8.12 8.83 -1.68
N SER A 17 -8.65 10.05 -1.83
CA SER A 17 -9.35 10.49 -3.03
C SER A 17 -8.77 11.81 -3.48
N LEU A 18 -8.55 11.96 -4.79
CA LEU A 18 -7.96 13.16 -5.39
C LEU A 18 -6.65 13.62 -4.70
N GLY A 19 -5.81 12.66 -4.30
CA GLY A 19 -4.53 12.92 -3.64
C GLY A 19 -4.59 13.30 -2.15
N VAL A 20 -5.79 13.33 -1.55
CA VAL A 20 -6.02 13.66 -0.15
C VAL A 20 -6.53 12.42 0.60
N VAL A 21 -6.03 12.19 1.81
CA VAL A 21 -6.54 11.13 2.69
C VAL A 21 -7.99 11.44 3.06
N THR A 22 -8.94 10.60 2.65
CA THR A 22 -10.38 10.82 2.88
C THR A 22 -10.91 10.03 4.06
N SER A 23 -10.31 8.90 4.39
CA SER A 23 -10.68 8.13 5.57
C SER A 23 -10.18 8.80 6.85
N THR A 24 -11.09 9.08 7.77
CA THR A 24 -10.80 9.69 9.08
C THR A 24 -10.09 8.71 10.02
N GLN A 25 -10.42 7.42 9.92
CA GLN A 25 -9.86 6.36 10.78
C GLN A 25 -8.90 5.45 10.03
N TRP A 26 -7.92 4.91 10.75
CA TRP A 26 -7.09 3.83 10.25
C TRP A 26 -7.89 2.53 10.32
N GLN A 27 -7.78 1.70 9.29
CA GLN A 27 -8.42 0.39 9.28
C GLN A 27 -7.36 -0.70 9.18
N ASN A 28 -7.56 -1.81 9.88
CA ASN A 28 -6.81 -3.03 9.59
C ASN A 28 -7.24 -3.53 8.22
N CYS A 29 -6.26 -3.88 7.39
CA CYS A 29 -6.50 -4.40 6.06
C CYS A 29 -5.41 -5.40 5.70
N HIS A 30 -5.75 -6.29 4.76
CA HIS A 30 -4.83 -7.25 4.21
C HIS A 30 -4.45 -6.82 2.80
N ILE A 31 -3.16 -6.56 2.58
CA ILE A 31 -2.65 -6.22 1.25
C ILE A 31 -2.13 -7.46 0.55
N VAL A 32 -2.36 -7.53 -0.76
CA VAL A 32 -1.80 -8.54 -1.65
C VAL A 32 -1.15 -7.83 -2.82
N ILE A 33 0.16 -7.97 -2.95
CA ILE A 33 0.89 -7.58 -4.15
C ILE A 33 1.23 -8.85 -4.89
N LYS A 34 0.56 -9.06 -6.02
CA LYS A 34 0.72 -10.23 -6.87
C LYS A 34 0.28 -9.90 -8.29
N ASP A 35 0.92 -10.52 -9.27
CA ASP A 35 0.57 -10.38 -10.69
C ASP A 35 0.60 -8.91 -11.15
N ARG A 36 1.51 -8.12 -10.56
CA ARG A 36 1.65 -6.67 -10.79
C ARG A 36 0.42 -5.84 -10.40
N PHE A 37 -0.37 -6.31 -9.44
CA PHE A 37 -1.42 -5.51 -8.84
C PHE A 37 -1.16 -5.35 -7.35
N PHE A 38 -1.43 -4.16 -6.84
CA PHE A 38 -1.57 -3.88 -5.42
C PHE A 38 -3.06 -3.94 -5.08
N ARG A 39 -3.44 -4.91 -4.26
CA ARG A 39 -4.83 -5.13 -3.83
C ARG A 39 -4.98 -4.94 -2.33
N VAL A 40 -6.10 -4.37 -1.93
CA VAL A 40 -6.47 -4.19 -0.52
C VAL A 40 -7.76 -4.96 -0.25
N TYR A 41 -7.73 -5.80 0.78
CA TYR A 41 -8.89 -6.54 1.28
C TYR A 41 -9.14 -6.15 2.75
N PRO A 42 -10.38 -6.29 3.24
CA PRO A 42 -10.68 -6.01 4.64
C PRO A 42 -10.02 -7.02 5.60
N SER A 43 -9.67 -8.21 5.12
CA SER A 43 -8.98 -9.25 5.89
C SER A 43 -8.31 -10.29 4.99
N GLN A 44 -7.42 -11.11 5.56
CA GLN A 44 -6.85 -12.27 4.87
C GLN A 44 -7.94 -13.24 4.40
N HIS A 45 -8.93 -13.51 5.25
CA HIS A 45 -10.05 -14.39 4.90
C HIS A 45 -10.82 -13.90 3.68
N ALA A 46 -11.04 -12.58 3.55
CA ALA A 46 -11.68 -12.01 2.38
C ALA A 46 -10.83 -12.18 1.11
N ALA A 47 -9.51 -12.03 1.22
CA ALA A 47 -8.59 -12.26 0.11
C ALA A 47 -8.60 -13.73 -0.36
N GLU A 48 -8.81 -14.67 0.55
CA GLU A 48 -8.85 -16.11 0.24
C GLU A 48 -10.21 -16.55 -0.33
N THR A 49 -11.32 -16.03 0.22
CA THR A 49 -12.68 -16.45 -0.15
C THR A 49 -13.24 -15.70 -1.35
N ASN A 50 -12.92 -14.41 -1.47
CA ASN A 50 -13.40 -13.54 -2.55
C ASN A 50 -12.23 -12.77 -3.20
N PRO A 51 -11.25 -13.46 -3.80
CA PRO A 51 -10.04 -12.83 -4.33
C PRO A 51 -10.31 -11.81 -5.44
N HIS A 52 -11.45 -11.89 -6.12
CA HIS A 52 -11.81 -11.02 -7.23
C HIS A 52 -12.53 -9.73 -6.80
N ASP A 53 -12.79 -9.55 -5.51
CA ASP A 53 -13.51 -8.38 -4.97
C ASP A 53 -12.67 -7.62 -3.92
N PRO A 54 -11.51 -7.04 -4.31
CA PRO A 54 -10.74 -6.18 -3.42
C PRO A 54 -11.46 -4.83 -3.22
N GLN A 55 -11.29 -4.23 -2.04
CA GLN A 55 -11.77 -2.86 -1.78
C GLN A 55 -11.04 -1.81 -2.64
N LEU A 56 -9.82 -2.13 -3.06
CA LEU A 56 -9.01 -1.31 -3.95
C LEU A 56 -8.06 -2.22 -4.74
N GLU A 57 -8.00 -1.98 -6.04
CA GLU A 57 -7.05 -2.62 -6.96
C GLU A 57 -6.31 -1.52 -7.73
N ILE A 58 -4.97 -1.58 -7.70
CA ILE A 58 -4.10 -0.63 -8.39
C ILE A 58 -3.14 -1.43 -9.29
N PRO A 59 -3.11 -1.19 -10.61
CA PRO A 59 -2.08 -1.77 -11.46
C PRO A 59 -0.73 -1.17 -11.11
N LEU A 60 0.30 -2.00 -11.01
CA LEU A 60 1.68 -1.59 -10.75
C LEU A 60 2.43 -1.49 -12.09
N ASP A 61 2.01 -0.57 -12.94
CA ASP A 61 2.74 -0.19 -14.13
C ASP A 61 3.74 0.95 -13.86
N LYS A 62 4.34 1.50 -14.92
CA LYS A 62 5.40 2.52 -14.82
C LYS A 62 4.93 3.85 -14.22
N ASP A 63 3.63 4.10 -14.22
CA ASP A 63 3.06 5.34 -13.69
C ASP A 63 2.82 5.26 -12.18
N PHE A 64 3.02 4.09 -11.56
CA PHE A 64 2.82 3.89 -10.13
C PHE A 64 4.13 3.72 -9.37
N ARG A 65 4.12 4.12 -8.10
CA ARG A 65 5.25 3.92 -7.19
C ARG A 65 4.81 3.93 -5.73
N SER A 66 5.72 3.54 -4.85
CA SER A 66 5.64 3.90 -3.44
C SER A 66 6.35 5.23 -3.16
N SER A 67 5.80 6.03 -2.24
CA SER A 67 6.54 7.14 -1.65
C SER A 67 7.63 6.63 -0.70
N SER A 68 8.62 7.47 -0.38
CA SER A 68 9.48 7.20 0.77
C SER A 68 8.66 7.14 2.06
N TRP A 69 9.05 6.27 2.99
CA TRP A 69 8.39 6.18 4.29
C TRP A 69 8.79 7.32 5.22
N LYS A 70 7.92 7.64 6.18
CA LYS A 70 8.16 8.58 7.27
C LYS A 70 7.66 7.98 8.58
N ARG A 71 8.46 8.09 9.65
CA ARG A 71 8.02 7.75 11.01
C ARG A 71 7.03 8.80 11.50
N LYS A 72 5.92 8.36 12.09
CA LYS A 72 4.91 9.20 12.72
C LYS A 72 4.36 8.51 13.95
N GLU A 73 4.23 9.25 15.03
CA GLU A 73 3.51 8.81 16.23
C GLU A 73 2.00 8.96 15.99
N TYR A 74 1.24 7.90 16.22
CA TYR A 74 -0.22 7.93 16.21
C TYR A 74 -0.77 7.40 17.54
N CYS A 75 -1.71 8.13 18.13
CA CYS A 75 -2.51 7.66 19.27
C CYS A 75 -3.80 6.94 18.80
N GLU A 76 -4.31 7.31 17.62
CA GLU A 76 -5.61 6.88 17.09
C GLU A 76 -5.71 5.39 16.73
N VAL A 77 -4.58 4.70 16.59
CA VAL A 77 -4.56 3.30 16.11
C VAL A 77 -4.56 2.31 17.28
N THR A 78 -3.97 2.67 18.41
CA THR A 78 -3.69 1.72 19.51
C THR A 78 -4.17 2.18 20.87
N ASN A 79 -4.82 3.36 21.00
CA ASN A 79 -5.10 4.06 22.26
C ASN A 79 -3.86 4.44 23.09
N ASP A 80 -2.70 3.84 22.78
CA ASP A 80 -1.37 4.24 23.20
C ASP A 80 -0.62 4.94 22.07
N LYS A 81 0.30 5.84 22.42
CA LYS A 81 1.24 6.45 21.48
C LYS A 81 2.15 5.38 20.88
N LYS A 82 1.95 5.06 19.61
CA LYS A 82 2.79 4.10 18.89
C LYS A 82 3.34 4.72 17.63
N ASP A 83 4.60 4.42 17.36
CA ASP A 83 5.25 4.77 16.12
C ASP A 83 4.76 3.89 14.98
N PHE A 84 4.37 4.53 13.88
CA PHE A 84 4.13 3.90 12.60
C PHE A 84 5.07 4.47 11.55
N PHE A 85 5.55 3.59 10.69
CA PHE A 85 6.25 3.93 9.47
C PHE A 85 5.21 4.00 8.35
N CYS A 86 4.96 5.22 7.87
CA CYS A 86 3.90 5.47 6.89
C CYS A 86 4.46 5.88 5.54
N PHE A 87 3.83 5.37 4.48
CA PHE A 87 4.11 5.71 3.09
C PHE A 87 2.82 5.65 2.26
N TYR A 88 2.90 6.05 1.00
CA TYR A 88 1.77 6.06 0.07
C TYR A 88 2.05 5.18 -1.14
N ILE A 89 1.00 4.58 -1.70
CA ILE A 89 0.96 4.22 -3.11
C ILE A 89 0.53 5.45 -3.89
N GLU A 90 1.32 5.80 -4.90
CA GLU A 90 1.21 7.01 -5.67
C GLU A 90 1.09 6.70 -7.16
N GLN A 91 0.34 7.53 -7.88
CA GLN A 91 0.26 7.52 -9.33
C GLN A 91 0.82 8.84 -9.87
N SER A 92 1.64 8.76 -10.91
CA SER A 92 2.12 9.88 -11.69
C SER A 92 0.95 10.57 -12.39
N GLY A 93 0.87 11.88 -12.24
CA GLY A 93 -0.15 12.72 -12.86
C GLY A 93 0.45 14.03 -13.37
N MET A 94 -0.38 14.81 -14.06
CA MET A 94 0.03 16.07 -14.71
C MET A 94 0.66 17.10 -13.76
N PHE A 95 0.23 17.11 -12.50
CA PHE A 95 0.69 18.05 -11.47
C PHE A 95 1.54 17.38 -10.37
N GLY A 96 2.20 16.27 -10.71
CA GLY A 96 2.96 15.45 -9.77
C GLY A 96 2.21 14.20 -9.37
N TYR A 97 2.50 13.68 -8.18
CA TYR A 97 2.01 12.37 -7.75
C TYR A 97 0.70 12.47 -6.95
N SER A 98 -0.32 11.75 -7.41
CA SER A 98 -1.57 11.57 -6.69
C SER A 98 -1.44 10.41 -5.71
N ARG A 99 -1.79 10.64 -4.44
CA ARG A 99 -1.83 9.60 -3.41
C ARG A 99 -3.11 8.80 -3.54
N LEU A 100 -2.99 7.48 -3.60
CA LEU A 100 -4.11 6.55 -3.77
C LEU A 100 -4.45 5.82 -2.49
N PHE A 101 -3.42 5.37 -1.78
CA PHE A 101 -3.58 4.62 -0.54
C PHE A 101 -2.42 4.91 0.40
N LYS A 102 -2.72 5.11 1.68
CA LYS A 102 -1.73 5.31 2.72
C LYS A 102 -1.60 4.04 3.55
N ILE A 103 -0.37 3.59 3.74
CA ILE A 103 -0.05 2.40 4.51
C ILE A 103 0.69 2.83 5.77
N GLY A 104 0.41 2.18 6.88
CA GLY A 104 1.15 2.29 8.13
C GLY A 104 1.50 0.91 8.64
N CYS A 105 2.76 0.72 9.03
CA CYS A 105 3.22 -0.50 9.71
C CYS A 105 4.02 -0.10 10.95
N SER A 106 4.01 -0.93 11.99
CA SER A 106 4.89 -0.75 13.15
C SER A 106 6.27 -1.37 12.95
N ASP A 107 6.45 -2.20 11.92
CA ASP A 107 7.71 -2.86 11.59
C ASP A 107 8.31 -2.23 10.33
N ILE A 108 9.51 -1.67 10.46
CA ILE A 108 10.26 -1.06 9.37
C ILE A 108 10.71 -2.09 8.32
N ALA A 109 11.04 -3.32 8.74
CA ALA A 109 11.46 -4.36 7.81
C ALA A 109 10.31 -4.74 6.86
N LEU A 110 9.08 -4.81 7.38
CA LEU A 110 7.89 -4.99 6.58
C LEU A 110 7.67 -3.83 5.60
N VAL A 111 7.81 -2.58 6.04
CA VAL A 111 7.70 -1.40 5.15
C VAL A 111 8.69 -1.48 3.99
N GLU A 112 9.96 -1.75 4.27
CA GLU A 112 10.98 -1.86 3.23
C GLU A 112 10.70 -3.01 2.27
N LYS A 113 10.20 -4.14 2.78
CA LYS A 113 9.82 -5.29 1.95
C LYS A 113 8.64 -4.96 1.03
N ILE A 114 7.63 -4.23 1.52
CA ILE A 114 6.49 -3.80 0.70
C ILE A 114 6.95 -2.81 -0.38
N ILE A 115 7.74 -1.78 -0.01
CA ILE A 115 8.27 -0.78 -0.96
C ILE A 115 9.06 -1.45 -2.08
N ARG A 116 10.01 -2.33 -1.74
CA ARG A 116 10.80 -3.07 -2.74
C ARG A 116 9.92 -3.94 -3.64
N CYS A 117 8.86 -4.52 -3.08
CA CYS A 117 7.90 -5.32 -3.84
C CYS A 117 7.13 -4.45 -4.84
N VAL A 118 6.66 -3.27 -4.43
CA VAL A 118 6.01 -2.31 -5.34
C VAL A 118 6.97 -1.92 -6.46
N GLU A 119 8.20 -1.49 -6.13
CA GLU A 119 9.21 -1.08 -7.11
C GLU A 119 9.57 -2.20 -8.09
N ALA A 120 9.72 -3.44 -7.62
CA ALA A 120 10.00 -4.60 -8.48
C ALA A 120 8.84 -4.91 -9.44
N ASN A 121 7.60 -4.57 -9.09
CA ASN A 121 6.43 -4.79 -9.94
C ASN A 121 6.18 -3.64 -10.92
N THR A 122 6.60 -2.41 -10.61
CA THR A 122 6.43 -1.22 -11.47
C THR A 122 7.55 -1.07 -12.50
N THR A 123 8.80 -1.37 -12.13
CA THR A 123 9.99 -1.19 -12.99
C THR A 123 10.15 -2.25 -14.09
N ASN A 124 9.45 -3.38 -13.99
CA ASN A 124 9.50 -4.47 -14.96
C ASN A 124 8.58 -4.30 -16.17
N ALA A 125 8.02 -3.10 -16.38
CA ALA A 125 7.24 -2.76 -17.57
C ALA A 125 8.15 -2.63 -18.81
N THR A 126 8.57 -3.76 -19.39
CA THR A 126 8.97 -3.77 -20.80
C THR A 126 7.69 -3.88 -21.63
N PRO A 127 7.53 -3.13 -22.74
CA PRO A 127 6.40 -3.27 -23.65
C PRO A 127 6.21 -4.70 -24.17
#